data_AF-A0A356BYY1-F1
#
_entry.id   AF-A0A356BYY1-F1
#
_cell.length_a   1.000
_cell.length_b   1.000
_cell.length_c   1.000
_cell.angle_alpha   90.00
_cell.angle_beta   90.00
_cell.angle_gamma   90.00
#
_symmetry.space_group_name_H-M   'P 1'
#
loop_
_entity.id
_entity.type
_entity.pdbx_description
1 polymer ?
#
loop_
_entity_poly.entity_id
_entity_poly.type
_entity_poly.pdbx_seq_one_letter_code
_entity_poly.pdbx_strand_id
1 'polypeptide(L)'
;MNKRLFWSGSRRSMGTLEHFLHKLDGVINVAPFGCGAESLVGVLLTRRAREHQIAMLDLTVDEHTSEVGMITRLEAFCDLLERKKSG
;
A
#
# COMPACT_ATOMS: atom_id res chain seq x y z
N MET A 1 -6.55 9.51 13.66
CA MET A 1 -7.84 9.40 12.94
C MET A 1 -8.89 8.94 13.95
N ASN A 2 -9.88 9.79 14.30
CA ASN A 2 -10.83 9.52 15.40
C ASN A 2 -12.15 8.85 14.95
N LYS A 3 -12.28 8.51 13.65
CA LYS A 3 -13.45 7.81 13.10
C LYS A 3 -13.09 6.37 12.77
N ARG A 4 -13.91 5.42 13.23
CA ARG A 4 -13.79 4.01 12.88
C ARG A 4 -14.18 3.81 11.41
N LEU A 5 -13.33 3.12 10.65
CA LEU A 5 -13.64 2.75 9.27
C LEU A 5 -14.82 1.76 9.25
N PHE A 6 -15.78 1.99 8.36
CA PHE A 6 -17.02 1.23 8.29
C PHE A 6 -16.79 -0.22 7.83
N TRP A 7 -16.09 -0.38 6.70
CA TRP A 7 -15.87 -1.69 6.08
C TRP A 7 -14.81 -2.51 6.82
N SER A 8 -15.05 -3.81 6.93
CA SER A 8 -14.11 -4.72 7.60
C SER A 8 -12.77 -4.81 6.88
N GLY A 9 -12.75 -4.74 5.55
CA GLY A 9 -11.51 -4.73 4.75
C GLY A 9 -10.63 -3.55 5.12
N SER A 10 -11.19 -2.35 5.04
CA SER A 10 -10.54 -1.09 5.46
C SER A 10 -9.96 -1.15 6.87
N ARG A 11 -10.73 -1.69 7.83
CA ARG A 11 -10.28 -1.85 9.22
C ARG A 11 -9.12 -2.80 9.34
N ARG A 12 -9.15 -3.94 8.63
CA ARG A 12 -8.06 -4.92 8.63
C ARG A 12 -6.80 -4.32 8.01
N SER A 13 -6.89 -3.69 6.84
CA SER A 13 -5.73 -3.11 6.17
C SER A 13 -5.04 -2.05 7.04
N MET A 14 -5.80 -1.11 7.62
CA MET A 14 -5.24 -0.13 8.55
C MET A 14 -4.69 -0.78 9.81
N GLY A 15 -5.41 -1.72 10.42
CA GLY A 15 -4.97 -2.40 11.63
C GLY A 15 -3.66 -3.18 11.43
N THR A 16 -3.50 -3.83 10.28
CA THR A 16 -2.26 -4.51 9.89
C THR A 16 -1.12 -3.52 9.74
N LEU A 17 -1.32 -2.40 9.04
CA LEU A 17 -0.30 -1.36 8.90
C LEU A 17 0.17 -0.84 10.25
N GLU A 18 -0.75 -0.49 11.15
CA GLU A 18 -0.40 -0.02 12.50
C GLU A 18 0.35 -1.09 13.31
N HIS A 19 -0.07 -2.36 13.20
CA HIS A 19 0.55 -3.46 13.95
C HIS A 19 2.01 -3.70 13.55
N PHE A 20 2.33 -3.53 12.27
CA PHE A 20 3.65 -3.81 11.71
C PHE A 20 4.46 -2.55 11.39
N LEU A 21 3.98 -1.37 11.76
CA LEU A 21 4.53 -0.06 11.35
C LEU A 21 6.06 0.09 11.52
N HIS A 22 6.64 -0.50 12.57
CA HIS A 22 8.07 -0.43 12.87
C HIS A 22 8.86 -1.69 12.48
N LYS A 23 8.22 -2.61 11.75
CA LYS A 23 8.78 -3.92 11.35
C LYS A 23 8.74 -4.14 9.84
N LEU A 24 8.32 -3.12 9.08
CA LEU A 24 8.16 -3.18 7.63
C LEU A 24 9.20 -2.29 6.96
N ASP A 25 9.77 -2.80 5.87
CA ASP A 25 10.61 -2.01 4.96
C ASP A 25 9.76 -1.19 3.98
N GLY A 26 8.62 -1.76 3.58
CA GLY A 26 7.66 -1.14 2.68
C GLY A 26 6.30 -1.84 2.71
N VAL A 27 5.31 -1.24 2.05
CA VAL A 27 3.93 -1.71 1.98
C VAL A 27 3.47 -1.72 0.54
N ILE A 28 2.83 -2.80 0.11
CA ILE A 28 2.15 -2.87 -1.19
C ILE A 28 0.64 -2.95 -0.93
N ASN A 29 -0.12 -1.97 -1.40
CA ASN A 29 -1.58 -2.01 -1.42
C ASN A 29 -2.05 -2.50 -2.79
N VAL A 30 -2.92 -3.51 -2.82
CA VAL A 30 -3.49 -4.05 -4.05
C VAL A 30 -5.01 -3.91 -3.97
N ALA A 31 -5.61 -3.27 -4.97
CA ALA A 31 -7.04 -3.04 -5.03
C ALA A 31 -7.59 -3.26 -6.45
N PRO A 32 -8.82 -3.78 -6.60
CA PRO A 32 -9.46 -3.85 -7.91
C PRO A 32 -9.88 -2.45 -8.38
N PHE A 33 -9.84 -2.22 -9.69
CA PHE A 33 -10.32 -0.99 -10.30
C PHE A 33 -11.80 -0.77 -9.97
N GLY A 34 -12.18 0.49 -9.70
CA GLY A 34 -13.57 0.85 -9.41
C GLY A 34 -14.05 0.50 -7.99
N CYS A 35 -13.21 -0.02 -7.09
CA CYS A 35 -13.63 -0.26 -5.72
C CYS A 35 -13.63 1.02 -4.86
N GLY A 36 -14.73 1.78 -4.93
CA GLY A 36 -14.84 3.08 -4.27
C GLY A 36 -14.61 3.07 -2.75
N ALA A 37 -14.99 2.00 -2.06
CA ALA A 37 -14.76 1.86 -0.62
C ALA A 37 -13.25 1.70 -0.29
N GLU A 38 -12.50 0.99 -1.14
CA GLU A 38 -11.07 0.74 -0.96
C GLU A 38 -10.20 1.85 -1.54
N SER A 39 -10.68 2.64 -2.51
CA SER A 39 -9.98 3.83 -2.99
C SER A 39 -9.67 4.84 -1.87
N LEU A 40 -10.61 5.05 -0.93
CA LEU A 40 -10.33 5.91 0.23
C LEU A 40 -9.31 5.28 1.19
N VAL A 41 -9.34 3.95 1.35
CA VAL A 41 -8.41 3.24 2.23
C VAL A 41 -6.99 3.33 1.71
N GLY A 42 -6.79 3.17 0.39
CA GLY A 42 -5.47 3.34 -0.24
C GLY A 42 -4.85 4.69 0.11
N VAL A 43 -5.63 5.77 0.00
CA VAL A 43 -5.18 7.13 0.39
C VAL A 43 -4.81 7.21 1.88
N LEU A 44 -5.60 6.60 2.76
CA LEU A 44 -5.32 6.59 4.20
C LEU A 44 -4.07 5.78 4.54
N LEU A 45 -3.87 4.62 3.90
CA LEU A 45 -2.68 3.79 4.04
C LEU A 45 -1.43 4.54 3.57
N THR A 46 -1.48 5.15 2.37
CA THR A 46 -0.36 5.94 1.82
C THR A 46 -0.01 7.10 2.73
N ARG A 47 -1.01 7.85 3.21
CA ARG A 47 -0.78 8.95 4.15
C ARG A 47 -0.11 8.46 5.42
N ARG A 48 -0.63 7.37 6.00
CA ARG A 48 -0.11 6.82 7.24
C ARG A 48 1.32 6.27 7.09
N ALA A 49 1.58 5.54 6.01
CA ALA A 49 2.92 5.06 5.68
C ALA A 49 3.92 6.22 5.54
N ARG A 50 3.52 7.30 4.85
CA ARG A 50 4.35 8.50 4.66
C ARG A 50 4.68 9.21 5.98
N GLU A 51 3.73 9.30 6.92
CA GLU A 51 3.95 9.85 8.26
C GLU A 51 5.06 9.10 9.03
N HIS A 52 5.26 7.82 8.73
CA HIS A 52 6.28 6.97 9.34
C HIS A 52 7.46 6.68 8.40
N GLN A 53 7.56 7.44 7.30
CA GLN A 53 8.60 7.28 6.27
C GLN A 53 8.69 5.86 5.69
N ILE A 54 7.59 5.11 5.66
CA ILE A 54 7.52 3.77 5.08
C ILE A 54 7.26 3.91 3.58
N ALA A 55 8.02 3.18 2.75
CA ALA A 55 7.82 3.18 1.31
C ALA A 55 6.52 2.45 0.96
N MET A 56 5.78 2.95 -0.03
CA MET A 56 4.45 2.43 -0.37
C MET A 56 4.28 2.31 -1.89
N LEU A 57 3.72 1.19 -2.34
CA LEU A 57 3.33 0.94 -3.73
C LEU A 57 1.83 0.64 -3.79
N ASP A 58 1.09 1.41 -4.57
CA ASP A 58 -0.33 1.17 -4.82
C ASP A 58 -0.54 0.54 -6.20
N LEU A 59 -1.12 -0.66 -6.23
CA LEU A 59 -1.42 -1.43 -7.42
C LEU A 59 -2.93 -1.53 -7.59
N THR A 60 -3.46 -0.86 -8.59
CA THR A 60 -4.84 -1.04 -9.04
C THR A 60 -4.86 -2.07 -10.17
N VAL A 61 -5.76 -3.05 -10.08
CA VAL A 61 -5.84 -4.19 -11.02
C VAL A 61 -7.24 -4.30 -11.63
N ASP A 62 -7.29 -4.57 -12.93
CA ASP A 62 -8.48 -4.85 -13.75
C ASP A 62 -8.13 -5.87 -14.85
N GLU A 63 -9.09 -6.20 -15.71
CA GLU A 63 -8.91 -7.17 -16.81
C GLU A 63 -7.92 -6.71 -17.89
N HIS A 64 -7.63 -5.41 -17.97
CA HIS A 64 -6.71 -4.82 -18.94
C HIS A 64 -5.32 -4.53 -18.34
N THR A 65 -5.08 -4.96 -17.11
CA THR A 65 -3.83 -4.70 -16.41
C THR A 65 -2.67 -5.45 -17.03
N SER A 66 -1.65 -4.71 -17.45
CA SER A 66 -0.43 -5.29 -18.03
C SER A 66 0.40 -6.01 -16.97
N GLU A 67 0.56 -7.33 -17.12
CA GLU A 67 1.41 -8.15 -16.25
C GLU A 67 2.86 -7.64 -16.23
N VAL A 68 3.44 -7.37 -17.40
CA VAL A 68 4.80 -6.85 -17.52
C VAL A 68 4.94 -5.52 -16.78
N GLY A 69 3.97 -4.62 -16.93
CA GLY A 69 3.98 -3.35 -16.21
C GLY A 69 3.91 -3.52 -14.67
N MET A 70 3.18 -4.53 -14.18
CA MET A 70 3.14 -4.84 -12.74
C MET A 70 4.49 -5.36 -12.25
N ILE A 71 5.10 -6.32 -12.96
CA ILE A 71 6.40 -6.89 -12.61
C ILE A 71 7.46 -5.80 -12.53
N THR A 72 7.57 -4.95 -13.55
CA THR A 72 8.57 -3.86 -13.56
C THR A 72 8.36 -2.87 -12.41
N ARG A 73 7.11 -2.59 -12.00
CA ARG A 73 6.84 -1.75 -10.84
C ARG A 73 7.23 -2.42 -9.52
N LEU A 74 7.05 -3.73 -9.41
CA LEU A 74 7.49 -4.51 -8.24
C LEU A 74 9.02 -4.54 -8.14
N GLU A 75 9.71 -4.79 -9.26
CA GLU A 75 11.18 -4.76 -9.33
C GLU A 75 11.71 -3.39 -8.91
N ALA A 76 11.18 -2.31 -9.49
CA ALA A 76 11.58 -0.95 -9.14
C ALA A 76 11.29 -0.59 -7.66
N PHE A 77 10.22 -1.16 -7.08
CA PHE A 77 9.91 -0.97 -5.66
C PHE A 77 10.90 -1.70 -4.76
N CYS A 78 11.26 -2.95 -5.08
CA CYS A 78 12.31 -3.70 -4.39
C CYS A 78 13.66 -2.97 -4.45
N ASP A 79 14.07 -2.49 -5.63
CA ASP A 79 15.29 -1.69 -5.79
C ASP A 79 15.29 -0.45 -4.89
N LEU A 80 14.15 0.23 -4.77
CA LEU A 80 13.99 1.39 -3.89
C LEU A 80 14.19 1.02 -2.41
N LEU A 81 13.64 -0.12 -1.98
CA LEU A 81 13.79 -0.62 -0.61
C LEU A 81 15.26 -0.98 -0.30
N GLU A 82 15.94 -1.65 -1.22
CA GLU A 82 17.34 -2.04 -1.06
C GLU A 82 18.28 -0.82 -0.97
N ARG A 83 18.04 0.19 -1.80
CA ARG A 83 18.79 1.47 -1.75
C ARG A 83 18.61 2.18 -0.41
N LYS A 84 17.41 2.14 0.16
CA LYS A 84 17.13 2.76 1.46
C LYS A 84 17.80 2.03 2.63
N LYS A 85 18.11 0.74 2.49
CA LYS A 85 18.83 -0.06 3.51
C LYS A 85 20.35 0.06 3.40
N SER A 86 20.85 0.21 2.18
CA SER A 86 22.30 0.22 1.89
C SER A 86 22.96 1.59 2.03
N GLY A 87 22.16 2.66 2.18
CA GLY A 87 22.63 4.01 2.49
C GLY A 87 22.45 4.37 3.94
#